data_AF-A0A9P8XT24-F1
#
_entry.id   AF-A0A9P8XT24-F1
#
_cell.length_a   1.000
_cell.length_b   1.000
_cell.length_c   1.000
_cell.angle_alpha   90.00
_cell.angle_beta   90.00
_cell.angle_gamma   90.00
#
_symmetry.space_group_name_H-M   'P 1'
#
loop_
_entity.id
_entity.type
_entity.pdbx_description
1 polymer ?
#
loop_
_entity_poly.entity_id
_entity_poly.type
_entity_poly.pdbx_seq_one_letter_code
_entity_poly.pdbx_strand_id
1 'polypeptide(L)'
;TADVVLKRCGDDSVFPFFHVSLVFLYHVAQYNNVIGTVGRLFPWERVCERLNSMLLSYRTHERLQSKEFPLPAGRATPRPLPEDFAMKGLTWTSNYYPDDFFSDDKIDDDEKYFEVASMTDERRERILWIAARLAEGQNWLAVNESFTTFSLLDTPTGESGHQSTASRV
;
A
#
# COMPACT_ATOMS: atom_id res chain seq x y z
N THR A 1 -8.61 -9.56 -12.45
CA THR A 1 -8.07 -9.76 -11.08
C THR A 1 -7.08 -8.64 -10.78
N ALA A 2 -6.64 -8.44 -9.53
CA ALA A 2 -5.68 -7.38 -9.17
C ALA A 2 -4.39 -7.42 -10.01
N ASP A 3 -3.93 -8.63 -10.36
CA ASP A 3 -2.79 -8.86 -11.26
C ASP A 3 -2.93 -8.13 -12.62
N VAL A 4 -4.11 -8.19 -13.24
CA VAL A 4 -4.38 -7.54 -14.54
C VAL A 4 -4.27 -6.02 -14.43
N VAL A 5 -4.76 -5.44 -13.33
CA VAL A 5 -4.74 -3.99 -13.11
C VAL A 5 -3.31 -3.51 -12.83
N LEU A 6 -2.57 -4.23 -11.98
CA LEU A 6 -1.21 -3.86 -11.59
C LEU A 6 -0.19 -4.02 -12.73
N LYS A 7 -0.49 -4.86 -13.74
CA LYS A 7 0.32 -5.02 -14.96
C LYS A 7 0.31 -3.79 -15.89
N ARG A 8 -0.61 -2.83 -15.72
CA ARG A 8 -0.68 -1.61 -16.54
C ARG A 8 0.44 -0.62 -16.13
N CYS A 9 1.68 -0.98 -16.46
CA CYS A 9 2.85 -0.14 -16.22
C CYS A 9 2.75 1.17 -17.04
N GLY A 10 3.12 2.28 -16.43
CA GLY A 10 3.04 3.62 -17.04
C GLY A 10 1.64 4.24 -17.10
N ASP A 11 0.64 3.59 -16.49
CA ASP A 11 -0.74 4.07 -16.47
C ASP A 11 -1.15 4.50 -15.06
N ASP A 12 -1.14 5.79 -14.81
CA ASP A 12 -1.40 6.34 -13.47
C ASP A 12 -2.88 6.25 -13.06
N SER A 13 -3.79 5.94 -14.00
CA SER A 13 -5.22 5.72 -13.71
C SER A 13 -5.47 4.51 -12.80
N VAL A 14 -4.49 3.63 -12.63
CA VAL A 14 -4.58 2.48 -11.73
C VAL A 14 -4.15 2.79 -10.30
N PHE A 15 -3.56 3.96 -10.05
CA PHE A 15 -3.07 4.32 -8.73
C PHE A 15 -4.18 4.34 -7.66
N PRO A 16 -5.40 4.87 -7.90
CA PRO A 16 -6.47 4.83 -6.90
C PRO A 16 -6.79 3.39 -6.46
N PHE A 17 -6.93 2.46 -7.41
CA PHE A 17 -7.14 1.05 -7.11
C PHE A 17 -5.98 0.47 -6.29
N PHE A 18 -4.74 0.79 -6.68
CA PHE A 18 -3.57 0.26 -5.99
C PHE A 18 -3.47 0.78 -4.56
N HIS A 19 -3.71 2.08 -4.35
CA HIS A 19 -3.77 2.72 -3.04
C HIS A 19 -4.82 2.04 -2.15
N VAL A 20 -6.08 2.00 -2.60
CA VAL A 20 -7.20 1.35 -1.88
C VAL A 20 -6.86 -0.10 -1.51
N SER A 21 -6.27 -0.86 -2.44
CA SER A 21 -5.89 -2.26 -2.22
C SER A 21 -4.84 -2.41 -1.11
N LEU A 22 -3.83 -1.53 -1.09
CA LEU A 22 -2.80 -1.56 -0.04
C LEU A 22 -3.33 -1.10 1.32
N VAL A 23 -4.24 -0.12 1.36
CA VAL A 23 -4.91 0.28 2.61
C VAL A 23 -5.72 -0.88 3.18
N PHE A 24 -6.46 -1.60 2.34
CA PHE A 24 -7.19 -2.79 2.76
C PHE A 24 -6.25 -3.88 3.29
N LEU A 25 -5.13 -4.15 2.59
CA LEU A 25 -4.14 -5.12 3.06
C LEU A 25 -3.49 -4.70 4.37
N TYR A 26 -3.22 -3.42 4.56
CA TYR A 26 -2.68 -2.87 5.82
C TYR A 26 -3.63 -3.08 7.00
N HIS A 27 -4.94 -2.93 6.78
CA HIS A 27 -5.94 -3.28 7.78
C HIS A 27 -5.96 -4.79 8.07
N VAL A 28 -5.98 -5.62 7.02
CA VAL A 28 -6.02 -7.07 7.17
C VAL A 28 -4.75 -7.63 7.83
N ALA A 29 -3.61 -6.98 7.61
CA ALA A 29 -2.33 -7.34 8.22
C ALA A 29 -2.33 -7.29 9.76
N GLN A 30 -3.28 -6.59 10.36
CA GLN A 30 -3.48 -6.59 11.82
C GLN A 30 -4.05 -7.92 12.36
N TYR A 31 -4.51 -8.81 11.47
CA TYR A 31 -5.13 -10.09 11.80
C TYR A 31 -4.34 -11.24 11.16
N ASN A 32 -3.37 -11.78 11.91
CA ASN A 32 -2.40 -12.79 11.43
C ASN A 32 -3.03 -14.00 10.71
N ASN A 33 -4.21 -14.46 11.14
CA ASN A 33 -4.94 -15.57 10.54
C ASN A 33 -5.54 -15.22 9.16
N VAL A 34 -5.89 -13.96 8.92
CA VAL A 34 -6.53 -13.50 7.68
C VAL A 34 -5.48 -13.12 6.65
N ILE A 35 -4.45 -12.37 7.06
CA ILE A 35 -3.40 -11.90 6.14
C ILE A 35 -2.60 -13.05 5.52
N GLY A 36 -2.40 -14.17 6.23
CA GLY A 36 -1.75 -15.34 5.65
C GLY A 36 -2.50 -15.89 4.42
N THR A 37 -3.83 -15.84 4.43
CA THR A 37 -4.66 -16.33 3.31
C THR A 37 -4.76 -15.30 2.20
N VAL A 38 -5.06 -14.04 2.54
CA VAL A 38 -5.20 -12.95 1.56
C VAL A 38 -3.85 -12.66 0.90
N GLY A 39 -2.78 -12.59 1.69
CA GLY A 39 -1.42 -12.36 1.22
C GLY A 39 -0.94 -13.42 0.24
N ARG A 40 -1.20 -14.71 0.48
CA ARG A 40 -0.85 -15.79 -0.46
C ARG A 40 -1.41 -15.62 -1.86
N LEU A 41 -2.60 -15.05 -1.98
CA LEU A 41 -3.30 -14.88 -3.26
C LEU A 41 -3.03 -13.52 -3.91
N PHE A 42 -2.41 -12.59 -3.17
CA PHE A 42 -2.14 -11.25 -3.67
C PHE A 42 -0.90 -11.27 -4.58
N PRO A 43 -0.92 -10.54 -5.72
CA PRO A 43 0.16 -10.60 -6.71
C PRO A 43 1.37 -9.74 -6.29
N TRP A 44 2.08 -10.14 -5.23
CA TRP A 44 3.19 -9.37 -4.64
C TRP A 44 4.32 -9.06 -5.62
N GLU A 45 4.59 -9.95 -6.59
CA GLU A 45 5.57 -9.69 -7.64
C GLU A 45 5.21 -8.40 -8.41
N ARG A 46 3.94 -8.28 -8.83
CA ARG A 46 3.43 -7.08 -9.54
C ARG A 46 3.41 -5.85 -8.64
N VAL A 47 3.09 -6.02 -7.36
CA VAL A 47 3.16 -4.95 -6.36
C VAL A 47 4.58 -4.41 -6.30
N CYS A 48 5.56 -5.29 -6.11
CA CYS A 48 6.98 -4.94 -6.01
C CYS A 48 7.49 -4.23 -7.28
N GLU A 49 7.17 -4.74 -8.46
CA GLU A 49 7.49 -4.11 -9.75
C GLU A 49 6.89 -2.70 -9.84
N ARG A 50 5.61 -2.54 -9.47
CA ARG A 50 4.91 -1.25 -9.55
C ARG A 50 5.49 -0.23 -8.56
N LEU A 51 5.79 -0.65 -7.33
CA LEU A 51 6.43 0.20 -6.32
C LEU A 51 7.82 0.67 -6.78
N ASN A 52 8.64 -0.25 -7.28
CA ASN A 52 9.98 0.08 -7.77
C ASN A 52 9.92 1.01 -8.99
N SER A 53 8.94 0.84 -9.89
CA SER A 53 8.71 1.77 -11.00
C SER A 53 8.35 3.18 -10.52
N MET A 54 7.55 3.31 -9.45
CA MET A 54 7.24 4.62 -8.86
C MET A 54 8.47 5.29 -8.24
N LEU A 55 9.32 4.51 -7.56
CA LEU A 55 10.55 5.00 -6.92
C LEU A 55 11.54 5.63 -7.92
N LEU A 56 11.57 5.19 -9.18
CA LEU A 56 12.43 5.80 -10.22
C LEU A 56 12.18 7.31 -10.39
N SER A 57 10.95 7.76 -10.14
CA SER A 57 10.54 9.17 -10.26
C SER A 57 10.38 9.88 -8.92
N TYR A 58 10.32 9.14 -7.81
CA TYR A 58 10.20 9.70 -6.47
C TYR A 58 11.54 10.28 -6.00
N ARG A 59 11.50 11.38 -5.24
CA ARG A 59 12.73 12.13 -4.88
C ARG A 59 12.90 12.30 -3.37
N THR A 60 11.80 12.40 -2.63
CA THR A 60 11.78 12.73 -1.20
C THR A 60 11.68 11.47 -0.33
N HIS A 61 12.62 10.54 -0.46
CA HIS A 61 12.62 9.23 0.19
C HIS A 61 12.59 9.31 1.73
N GLU A 62 13.15 10.38 2.30
CA GLU A 62 13.10 10.69 3.73
C GLU A 62 11.66 10.78 4.27
N ARG A 63 10.69 11.21 3.44
CA ARG A 63 9.28 11.27 3.83
C ARG A 63 8.67 9.89 4.04
N LEU A 64 9.19 8.84 3.38
CA LEU A 64 8.72 7.46 3.54
C LEU A 64 9.13 6.86 4.90
N GLN A 65 10.16 7.43 5.53
CA GLN A 65 10.62 7.01 6.86
C GLN A 65 9.65 7.43 7.97
N SER A 66 8.92 8.54 7.79
CA SER A 66 7.95 9.03 8.77
C SER A 66 6.81 8.05 8.97
N LYS A 67 6.44 7.78 10.24
CA LYS A 67 5.26 6.98 10.58
C LYS A 67 3.96 7.78 10.51
N GLU A 68 4.06 9.10 10.36
CA GLU A 68 2.90 9.96 10.20
C GLU A 68 2.34 9.86 8.78
N PHE A 69 1.03 10.04 8.67
CA PHE A 69 0.35 10.05 7.38
C PHE A 69 0.92 11.15 6.46
N PRO A 70 1.25 10.85 5.20
CA PRO A 70 1.87 11.82 4.30
C PRO A 70 0.84 12.88 3.86
N LEU A 71 0.97 14.08 4.44
CA LEU A 71 0.24 15.27 4.03
C LEU A 71 1.06 16.11 3.03
N PRO A 72 0.43 16.73 2.03
CA PRO A 72 1.12 17.63 1.09
C PRO A 72 1.83 18.76 1.83
N ALA A 73 3.10 19.00 1.50
CA ALA A 73 3.87 20.07 2.12
C ALA A 73 3.23 21.44 1.84
N GLY A 74 3.09 22.27 2.88
CA GLY A 74 2.65 23.67 2.74
C GLY A 74 1.15 23.90 2.62
N ARG A 75 0.29 22.87 2.83
CA ARG A 75 -1.16 23.09 2.98
C ARG A 75 -1.56 23.11 4.45
N ALA A 76 -2.38 24.10 4.82
CA ALA A 76 -2.98 24.22 6.14
C ALA A 76 -4.13 23.23 6.35
N THR A 77 -4.83 22.84 5.28
CA THR A 77 -5.91 21.84 5.32
C THR A 77 -5.57 20.64 4.44
N PRO A 78 -5.85 19.40 4.90
CA PRO A 78 -5.77 18.22 4.05
C PRO A 78 -6.76 18.34 2.88
N ARG A 79 -6.34 17.98 1.67
CA ARG A 79 -7.25 17.72 0.56
C ARG A 79 -7.26 16.21 0.32
N PRO A 80 -8.33 15.51 0.73
CA PRO A 80 -8.47 14.09 0.44
C PRO A 80 -8.52 13.85 -1.07
N LEU A 81 -8.01 12.70 -1.51
CA LEU A 81 -8.11 12.21 -2.89
C LEU A 81 -9.52 11.65 -3.13
N PRO A 82 -9.98 11.54 -4.40
CA PRO A 82 -11.28 10.95 -4.71
C PRO A 82 -11.51 9.58 -4.08
N GLU A 83 -10.48 8.72 -4.08
CA GLU A 83 -10.55 7.40 -3.45
C GLU A 83 -10.63 7.45 -1.92
N ASP A 84 -10.14 8.51 -1.27
CA ASP A 84 -10.31 8.67 0.17
C ASP A 84 -11.76 8.96 0.53
N PHE A 85 -12.43 9.79 -0.26
CA PHE A 85 -13.86 10.04 -0.10
C PHE A 85 -14.67 8.75 -0.33
N ALA A 86 -14.28 7.94 -1.32
CA ALA A 86 -14.92 6.65 -1.58
C ALA A 86 -14.70 5.64 -0.43
N MET A 87 -13.57 5.74 0.28
CA MET A 87 -13.22 4.91 1.43
C MET A 87 -13.80 5.43 2.75
N LYS A 88 -14.19 6.71 2.84
CA LYS A 88 -14.67 7.36 4.06
C LYS A 88 -15.87 6.60 4.65
N GLY A 89 -15.78 6.26 5.93
CA GLY A 89 -16.83 5.56 6.67
C GLY A 89 -16.81 4.03 6.54
N LEU A 90 -15.97 3.47 5.67
CA LEU A 90 -15.73 2.03 5.65
C LEU A 90 -14.93 1.61 6.89
N THR A 91 -15.44 0.67 7.67
CA THR A 91 -14.88 0.28 8.97
C THR A 91 -13.39 -0.10 8.91
N TRP A 92 -12.93 -0.68 7.81
CA TRP A 92 -11.53 -1.08 7.63
C TRP A 92 -10.56 0.09 7.42
N THR A 93 -11.06 1.31 7.29
CA THR A 93 -10.25 2.54 7.10
C THR A 93 -10.13 3.38 8.38
N SER A 94 -10.76 2.96 9.48
CA SER A 94 -10.90 3.77 10.70
C SER A 94 -9.58 4.22 11.32
N ASN A 95 -8.52 3.43 11.14
CA ASN A 95 -7.19 3.70 11.71
C ASN A 95 -6.18 4.12 10.63
N TYR A 96 -6.63 4.45 9.43
CA TYR A 96 -5.78 4.82 8.31
C TYR A 96 -5.57 6.33 8.19
N TYR A 97 -6.63 7.11 8.43
CA TYR A 97 -6.62 8.57 8.28
C TYR A 97 -6.41 9.29 9.62
N PRO A 98 -5.77 10.47 9.63
CA PRO A 98 -5.83 11.40 10.77
C PRO A 98 -7.27 11.80 11.11
N ASP A 99 -7.53 12.11 12.39
CA ASP A 99 -8.89 12.43 12.90
C ASP A 99 -9.56 13.61 12.18
N ASP A 100 -8.78 14.63 11.82
CA ASP A 100 -9.25 15.86 11.17
C ASP A 100 -9.14 15.82 9.63
N PHE A 101 -8.77 14.66 9.05
CA PHE A 101 -8.47 14.54 7.62
C PHE A 101 -9.65 14.91 6.70
N PHE A 102 -10.87 14.67 7.16
CA PHE A 102 -12.10 14.98 6.42
C PHE A 102 -12.91 16.11 7.05
N SER A 103 -12.27 16.99 7.82
CA SER A 103 -12.95 18.06 8.58
C SER A 103 -13.28 19.30 7.75
N ASP A 104 -12.72 19.46 6.55
CA ASP A 104 -13.01 20.58 5.65
C ASP A 104 -14.41 20.41 5.04
N ASP A 105 -15.37 21.15 5.59
CA ASP A 105 -16.78 21.16 5.19
C ASP A 105 -17.05 22.02 3.94
N LYS A 106 -16.03 22.70 3.41
CA LYS A 106 -16.13 23.58 2.24
C LYS A 106 -15.93 22.86 0.91
N ILE A 107 -15.45 21.61 0.93
CA ILE A 107 -15.26 20.81 -0.27
C ILE A 107 -16.63 20.33 -0.76
N ASP A 108 -17.11 20.91 -1.86
CA ASP A 108 -18.36 20.49 -2.49
C ASP A 108 -18.25 19.09 -3.14
N ASP A 109 -19.38 18.48 -3.49
CA ASP A 109 -19.40 17.11 -4.03
C ASP A 109 -18.67 16.97 -5.38
N ASP A 110 -18.68 18.01 -6.21
CA ASP A 110 -18.01 18.00 -7.51
C ASP A 110 -16.48 18.09 -7.34
N GLU A 111 -16.01 18.89 -6.38
CA GLU A 111 -14.60 19.07 -6.05
C GLU A 111 -13.97 17.78 -5.49
N LYS A 112 -14.75 16.93 -4.81
CA LYS A 112 -14.29 15.63 -4.27
C LYS A 112 -13.76 14.69 -5.36
N TYR A 113 -14.34 14.76 -6.57
CA TYR A 113 -13.99 13.89 -7.69
C TYR A 113 -13.18 14.60 -8.78
N PHE A 114 -12.90 15.89 -8.60
CA PHE A 114 -12.12 16.66 -9.54
C PHE A 114 -10.61 16.37 -9.38
N GLU A 115 -10.02 15.70 -10.36
CA GLU A 115 -8.60 15.37 -10.36
C GLU A 115 -7.73 16.52 -10.91
N VAL A 116 -6.64 16.81 -10.21
CA VAL A 116 -5.57 17.71 -10.67
C VAL A 116 -4.24 16.97 -10.72
N ALA A 117 -3.29 17.45 -11.54
CA ALA A 117 -2.00 16.79 -11.74
C ALA A 117 -1.21 16.52 -10.44
N SER A 118 -1.32 17.40 -9.44
CA SER A 118 -0.64 17.22 -8.14
C SER A 118 -1.15 16.00 -7.37
N MET A 119 -2.41 15.59 -7.58
CA MET A 119 -2.99 14.42 -6.91
C MET A 119 -2.27 13.13 -7.30
N THR A 120 -1.76 13.03 -8.53
CA THR A 120 -0.97 11.87 -8.96
C THR A 120 0.30 11.70 -8.13
N ASP A 121 0.98 12.81 -7.82
CA ASP A 121 2.19 12.77 -7.00
C ASP A 121 1.87 12.49 -5.53
N GLU A 122 0.82 13.12 -4.98
CA GLU A 122 0.32 12.86 -3.62
C GLU A 122 -0.07 11.39 -3.45
N ARG A 123 -0.74 10.81 -4.45
CA ARG A 123 -1.15 9.41 -4.49
C ARG A 123 0.05 8.47 -4.59
N ARG A 124 1.04 8.81 -5.42
CA ARG A 124 2.30 8.05 -5.52
C ARG A 124 3.01 7.99 -4.16
N GLU A 125 3.11 9.11 -3.47
CA GLU A 125 3.69 9.15 -2.13
C GLU A 125 2.91 8.27 -1.14
N ARG A 126 1.58 8.37 -1.12
CA ARG A 126 0.73 7.55 -0.24
C ARG A 126 0.87 6.06 -0.49
N ILE A 127 0.94 5.64 -1.76
CA ILE A 127 1.17 4.24 -2.16
C ILE A 127 2.51 3.74 -1.65
N LEU A 128 3.59 4.50 -1.87
CA LEU A 128 4.93 4.14 -1.41
C LEU A 128 5.00 4.08 0.12
N TRP A 129 4.41 5.06 0.79
CA TRP A 129 4.37 5.15 2.24
C TRP A 129 3.61 3.98 2.87
N ILE A 130 2.40 3.67 2.40
CA ILE A 130 1.62 2.56 2.97
C ILE A 130 2.25 1.20 2.67
N ALA A 131 2.88 1.03 1.50
CA ALA A 131 3.64 -0.17 1.18
C ALA A 131 4.83 -0.36 2.14
N ALA A 132 5.52 0.72 2.51
CA ALA A 132 6.60 0.67 3.48
C ALA A 132 6.10 0.29 4.88
N ARG A 133 4.94 0.82 5.32
CA ARG A 133 4.29 0.38 6.56
C ARG A 133 3.86 -1.08 6.52
N LEU A 134 3.37 -1.55 5.36
CA LEU A 134 2.99 -2.94 5.17
C LEU A 134 4.20 -3.89 5.17
N ALA A 135 5.38 -3.43 4.76
CA ALA A 135 6.62 -4.22 4.83
C ALA A 135 7.10 -4.43 6.28
N GLU A 136 6.64 -3.62 7.24
CA GLU A 136 7.00 -3.73 8.65
C GLU A 136 6.23 -4.88 9.31
N GLY A 137 6.77 -6.10 9.23
CA GLY A 137 6.24 -7.26 9.94
C GLY A 137 5.41 -8.21 9.09
N GLN A 138 5.51 -8.13 7.75
CA GLN A 138 4.89 -9.09 6.84
C GLN A 138 5.94 -9.92 6.13
N ASN A 139 5.58 -11.14 5.72
CA ASN A 139 6.48 -12.10 5.08
C ASN A 139 6.47 -12.05 3.54
N TRP A 140 5.93 -10.98 2.95
CA TRP A 140 5.67 -10.91 1.49
C TRP A 140 6.42 -9.76 0.81
N LEU A 141 6.66 -8.68 1.54
CA LEU A 141 7.21 -7.44 1.01
C LEU A 141 8.25 -6.92 2.00
N ALA A 142 9.43 -6.58 1.50
CA ALA A 142 10.46 -5.86 2.23
C ALA A 142 10.77 -4.55 1.50
N VAL A 143 11.32 -3.60 2.25
CA VAL A 143 11.89 -2.36 1.74
C VAL A 143 13.28 -2.21 2.35
N ASN A 144 14.26 -1.77 1.56
CA ASN A 144 15.61 -1.52 2.08
C ASN A 144 15.64 -0.29 3.01
N GLU A 145 16.68 -0.18 3.84
CA GLU A 145 16.79 0.90 4.85
C GLU A 145 16.71 2.31 4.25
N SER A 146 17.16 2.49 3.01
CA SER A 146 17.12 3.77 2.30
C SER A 146 15.78 4.06 1.61
N PHE A 147 14.81 3.14 1.67
CA PHE A 147 13.49 3.25 1.00
C PHE A 147 13.57 3.41 -0.52
N THR A 148 14.66 2.95 -1.15
CA THR A 148 14.90 3.06 -2.60
C THR A 148 14.55 1.80 -3.37
N THR A 149 14.29 0.68 -2.69
CA THR A 149 13.96 -0.58 -3.35
C THR A 149 13.05 -1.42 -2.47
N PHE A 150 11.99 -1.93 -3.07
CA PHE A 150 11.16 -3.00 -2.53
C PHE A 150 11.60 -4.35 -3.11
N SER A 151 11.47 -5.41 -2.30
CA SER A 151 11.75 -6.79 -2.71
C SER A 151 10.71 -7.75 -2.14
N LEU A 152 10.57 -8.91 -2.78
CA LEU A 152 9.83 -10.03 -2.21
C LEU A 152 10.61 -10.62 -1.04
N LEU A 153 9.88 -11.10 -0.04
CA LEU A 153 10.42 -11.99 0.98
C LEU A 153 10.07 -13.42 0.59
N ASP A 154 11.04 -14.33 0.66
CA ASP A 154 10.79 -15.74 0.38
C ASP A 154 9.78 -16.26 1.40
N THR A 155 8.60 -16.66 0.92
CA THR A 155 7.71 -17.49 1.75
C THR A 155 8.47 -18.76 2.11
N PRO A 156 8.59 -19.14 3.39
CA PRO A 156 9.12 -20.44 3.74
C PRO A 156 8.30 -21.49 3.01
N THR A 157 8.91 -22.16 2.04
CA THR A 157 8.33 -23.33 1.42
C THR A 157 8.07 -24.31 2.55
N GLY A 158 6.80 -24.56 2.84
CA GLY A 158 6.37 -25.57 3.77
C GLY A 158 6.66 -26.96 3.22
N GLU A 159 7.93 -27.30 3.03
CA GLU A 159 8.39 -28.66 2.84
C GLU A 159 8.97 -29.13 4.18
N SER A 160 8.08 -29.51 5.10
CA SER A 160 8.45 -30.36 6.21
C SER A 160 8.90 -31.71 5.64
N GLY A 161 10.21 -31.90 5.51
CA GLY A 161 10.81 -33.17 5.13
C GLY A 161 10.31 -34.29 6.02
N HIS A 162 9.55 -35.22 5.43
CA HIS A 162 9.35 -36.53 6.03
C HIS A 162 10.68 -37.28 5.97
N GLN A 163 11.45 -37.24 7.06
CA GLN A 163 12.47 -38.25 7.30
C GLN A 163 11.78 -39.57 7.62
N SER A 164 11.72 -40.47 6.63
CA SER A 164 11.35 -41.86 6.82
C SER A 164 12.50 -42.59 7.53
N THR A 165 12.43 -42.70 8.85
CA THR A 165 13.23 -43.66 9.62
C THR A 165 12.56 -45.04 9.53
N ALA A 166 12.91 -45.83 8.52
CA ALA A 166 12.66 -47.26 8.52
C ALA A 166 13.91 -47.97 9.03
N SER A 167 13.94 -48.26 10.32
CA SER A 167 14.91 -49.16 10.94
C SER A 167 14.56 -50.59 10.54
N ARG A 168 15.46 -51.28 9.82
CA ARG A 168 15.39 -52.73 9.62
C ARG A 168 15.91 -53.41 10.88
N VAL A 169 15.07 -54.26 11.47
CA VAL A 169 15.46 -55.46 12.23
C VAL A 169 14.88 -56.64 11.47
#